data_AF-A0AAW6CL75-F1
#
_entry.id   AF-A0AAW6CL75-F1
#
_cell.length_a   1.000
_cell.length_b   1.000
_cell.length_c   1.000
_cell.angle_alpha   90.00
_cell.angle_beta   90.00
_cell.angle_gamma   90.00
#
_symmetry.space_group_name_H-M   'P 1'
#
loop_
_entity.id
_entity.type
_entity.pdbx_description
1 polymer ?
#
loop_
_entity_poly.entity_id
_entity_poly.type
_entity_poly.pdbx_seq_one_letter_code
_entity_poly.pdbx_strand_id
1 'polypeptide(L)'
;MNVWILSVRELARLLRGRLTWLAAALTVLSPLAGLTVYRSASADTMQSLYVANPALAGGVLGGLFFALLTLCDCARTSRCRVEVLCDAAVSPLTAALARLMALLGTAALTLALTLLTWLPWTAHTVGAVFDGGDYLLAYLILMGLALPLCILLAGAAWQFTRRFDLSLVLVAALAALSLTIWRDNWQLCWLNPCVWALSDDFSNFRILRSAAYMRLTWLLGLAGLWALSYLCIRRYGRGPLGSLARTARRVYRPLLAAALLLCCGWSCAAQPFIDHSNPDLSAMTFLTMEPLEGVACLRRSVQVTPDTRRGTVEGTASYQLQNTTGQEQTVALGVTPGYTISNVRANGVEVPFSVSDYQEYNEAKLEVAIPAEEQVELTLEYGGFPQESMPTMQGSKELSGEYLCLENAALSPRLMNVMPGEDGYPATIEITLPAAMTVIPFGASEAEVVAEHGDGTKTWRYETNRAGGILYAGDYVREEIQAGGLTIDFYYGRKHQAVMEAAGAAEAVLAVAPGTTVLLPSGMGSASS
;
A
#
# COMPACT_ATOMS: atom_id res chain seq x y z
N MET A 1 4.22 -42.84 -11.89
CA MET A 1 4.85 -42.32 -10.65
C MET A 1 4.06 -41.10 -10.18
N ASN A 2 3.66 -41.07 -8.90
CA ASN A 2 2.92 -39.94 -8.33
C ASN A 2 3.83 -38.69 -8.33
N VAL A 3 3.32 -37.55 -8.82
CA VAL A 3 4.06 -36.27 -8.86
C VAL A 3 4.53 -35.89 -7.46
N TRP A 4 3.72 -36.13 -6.43
CA TRP A 4 4.07 -35.85 -5.04
C TRP A 4 5.35 -36.57 -4.59
N ILE A 5 5.42 -37.88 -4.82
CA ILE A 5 6.58 -38.71 -4.43
C ILE A 5 7.83 -38.24 -5.19
N LEU A 6 7.66 -37.86 -6.46
CA LEU A 6 8.76 -37.32 -7.25
C LEU A 6 9.22 -35.95 -6.71
N SER A 7 8.30 -35.06 -6.34
CA SER A 7 8.62 -33.75 -5.75
C SER A 7 9.41 -33.89 -4.46
N VAL A 8 9.03 -34.81 -3.57
CA VAL A 8 9.77 -35.06 -2.32
C VAL A 8 11.18 -35.58 -2.59
N ARG A 9 11.33 -36.48 -3.57
CA ARG A 9 12.66 -36.98 -3.98
C ARG A 9 13.52 -35.89 -4.63
N GLU A 10 12.92 -35.05 -5.46
CA GLU A 10 13.60 -33.91 -6.07
C GLU A 10 14.02 -32.86 -5.03
N LEU A 11 13.17 -32.61 -4.02
CA LEU A 11 13.51 -31.74 -2.89
C LEU A 11 14.69 -32.31 -2.10
N ALA A 12 14.64 -33.59 -1.72
CA ALA A 12 15.73 -34.25 -1.02
C ALA A 12 17.04 -34.23 -1.83
N ARG A 13 16.95 -34.34 -3.18
CA ARG A 13 18.10 -34.18 -4.07
C ARG A 13 18.64 -32.76 -4.06
N LEU A 14 17.78 -31.75 -4.16
CA LEU A 14 18.20 -30.34 -4.11
C LEU A 14 18.90 -30.03 -2.79
N LEU A 15 18.36 -30.48 -1.66
CA LEU A 15 18.94 -30.27 -0.33
C LEU A 15 20.26 -31.03 -0.10
N ARG A 16 20.64 -31.98 -0.97
CA ARG A 16 21.97 -32.61 -0.97
C ARG A 16 22.96 -31.91 -1.91
N GLY A 17 22.48 -30.98 -2.73
CA GLY A 17 23.28 -30.28 -3.73
C GLY A 17 24.10 -29.14 -3.14
N ARG A 18 25.40 -29.09 -3.42
CA ARG A 18 26.29 -27.99 -2.99
C ARG A 18 25.84 -26.63 -3.54
N LEU A 19 25.38 -26.58 -4.78
CA LEU A 19 24.89 -25.35 -5.41
C LEU A 19 23.64 -24.82 -4.69
N THR A 20 22.76 -25.70 -4.23
CA THR A 20 21.56 -25.31 -3.49
C THR A 20 21.92 -24.68 -2.15
N TRP A 21 22.85 -25.27 -1.41
CA TRP A 21 23.35 -24.69 -0.16
C TRP A 21 24.09 -23.37 -0.38
N LEU A 22 24.84 -23.23 -1.47
CA LEU A 22 25.45 -21.96 -1.84
C LEU A 22 24.39 -20.90 -2.12
N ALA A 23 23.39 -21.20 -2.94
CA ALA A 23 22.29 -20.28 -3.22
C ALA A 23 21.54 -19.91 -1.93
N ALA A 24 21.22 -20.89 -1.08
CA ALA A 24 20.55 -20.64 0.20
C ALA A 24 21.39 -19.77 1.14
N ALA A 25 22.70 -20.05 1.28
CA ALA A 25 23.60 -19.24 2.11
C ALA A 25 23.69 -17.80 1.60
N LEU A 26 23.83 -17.60 0.29
CA LEU A 26 23.86 -16.27 -0.31
C LEU A 26 22.52 -15.53 -0.14
N THR A 27 21.39 -16.23 -0.21
CA THR A 27 20.06 -15.67 0.07
C THR A 27 19.85 -15.35 1.56
N VAL A 28 20.44 -16.10 2.49
CA VAL A 28 20.39 -15.76 3.92
C VAL A 28 21.25 -14.53 4.23
N LEU A 29 22.36 -14.35 3.52
CA LEU A 29 23.26 -13.21 3.69
C LEU A 29 22.83 -11.95 2.94
N SER A 30 21.97 -12.07 1.92
CA SER A 30 21.59 -10.93 1.08
C SER A 30 20.95 -9.73 1.81
N PRO A 31 20.23 -9.86 2.94
CA PRO A 31 19.73 -8.68 3.64
C PRO A 31 20.84 -7.73 4.14
N LEU A 32 22.10 -8.18 4.26
CA LEU A 32 23.26 -7.31 4.56
C LEU A 32 23.43 -6.19 3.52
N ALA A 33 23.09 -6.45 2.25
CA ALA A 33 23.18 -5.43 1.21
C ALA A 33 22.19 -4.28 1.47
N GLY A 34 21.07 -4.55 2.13
CA GLY A 34 20.08 -3.54 2.52
C GLY A 34 20.57 -2.57 3.58
N LEU A 35 21.57 -2.95 4.37
CA LEU A 35 22.16 -2.09 5.40
C LEU A 35 23.18 -1.10 4.82
N THR A 36 23.70 -1.36 3.62
CA THR A 36 24.88 -0.67 3.09
C THR A 36 24.68 -0.15 1.68
N VAL A 37 24.54 -1.05 0.71
CA VAL A 37 24.66 -0.79 -0.73
C VAL A 37 23.32 -0.56 -1.41
N TYR A 38 22.25 -1.22 -0.96
CA TYR A 38 20.93 -1.20 -1.61
C TYR A 38 19.84 -0.74 -0.65
N ARG A 39 19.75 0.58 -0.45
CA ARG A 39 18.71 1.24 0.36
C ARG A 39 17.64 1.81 -0.56
N SER A 40 16.57 1.06 -0.77
CA SER A 40 15.45 1.46 -1.63
C SER A 40 14.42 2.30 -0.88
N ALA A 41 14.19 2.02 0.41
CA ALA A 41 13.39 2.87 1.28
C ALA A 41 14.20 4.11 1.65
N SER A 42 13.62 5.28 1.41
CA SER A 42 14.25 6.59 1.56
C SER A 42 14.10 7.19 2.95
N ALA A 43 13.15 6.69 3.75
CA ALA A 43 12.96 7.16 5.12
C ALA A 43 14.01 6.59 6.08
N ASP A 44 14.38 7.40 7.08
CA ASP A 44 15.38 7.07 8.11
C ASP A 44 14.75 6.51 9.40
N THR A 45 13.54 5.96 9.32
CA THR A 45 12.92 5.23 10.45
C THR A 45 13.67 3.92 10.74
N MET A 46 13.59 3.43 11.98
CA MET A 46 14.23 2.18 12.38
C MET A 46 13.71 1.00 11.56
N GLN A 47 12.39 0.95 11.32
CA GLN A 47 11.73 -0.07 10.50
C GLN A 47 12.18 0.02 9.03
N SER A 48 12.36 1.22 8.46
CA SER A 48 12.87 1.36 7.09
C SER A 48 14.32 0.89 6.96
N LEU A 49 15.17 1.29 7.90
CA LEU A 49 16.61 1.00 7.88
C LEU A 49 16.92 -0.48 8.15
N TYR A 50 16.24 -1.09 9.12
CA TYR A 50 16.60 -2.42 9.64
C TYR A 50 15.62 -3.54 9.27
N VAL A 51 14.45 -3.22 8.71
CA VAL A 51 13.48 -4.21 8.24
C VAL A 51 13.24 -4.09 6.74
N ALA A 52 12.76 -2.93 6.27
CA ALA A 52 12.35 -2.75 4.87
C ALA A 52 13.54 -2.90 3.91
N ASN A 53 14.61 -2.13 4.12
CA ASN A 53 15.79 -2.17 3.25
C ASN A 53 16.45 -3.55 3.19
N PRO A 54 16.71 -4.23 4.33
CA PRO A 54 17.18 -5.62 4.34
C PRO A 54 16.25 -6.59 3.60
N ALA A 55 14.93 -6.49 3.81
CA ALA A 55 13.97 -7.38 3.13
C ALA A 55 13.91 -7.12 1.62
N LEU A 56 13.94 -5.86 1.16
CA LEU A 56 13.96 -5.50 -0.26
C LEU A 56 15.24 -5.99 -0.94
N ALA A 57 16.41 -5.71 -0.36
CA ALA A 57 17.69 -6.22 -0.86
C ALA A 57 17.72 -7.75 -0.87
N GLY A 58 17.19 -8.36 0.19
CA GLY A 58 16.99 -9.80 0.32
C GLY A 58 16.15 -10.38 -0.80
N GLY A 59 15.05 -9.73 -1.15
CA GLY A 59 14.14 -10.11 -2.24
C GLY A 59 14.79 -10.03 -3.62
N VAL A 60 15.49 -8.93 -3.91
CA VAL A 60 16.18 -8.73 -5.20
C VAL A 60 17.28 -9.77 -5.37
N LEU A 61 18.25 -9.82 -4.45
CA LEU A 61 19.41 -10.72 -4.56
C LEU A 61 19.00 -12.18 -4.39
N GLY A 62 18.15 -12.47 -3.40
CA GLY A 62 17.64 -13.80 -3.15
C GLY A 62 16.85 -14.35 -4.33
N GLY A 63 15.99 -13.53 -4.93
CA GLY A 63 15.25 -13.87 -6.14
C GLY A 63 16.20 -14.23 -7.29
N LEU A 64 17.22 -13.40 -7.54
CA LEU A 64 18.21 -13.66 -8.58
C LEU A 64 19.03 -14.94 -8.34
N PHE A 65 19.42 -15.23 -7.09
CA PHE A 65 20.10 -16.49 -6.76
C PHE A 65 19.21 -17.71 -7.01
N PHE A 66 17.92 -17.63 -6.67
CA PHE A 66 16.96 -18.70 -6.94
C PHE A 66 16.61 -18.85 -8.42
N ALA A 67 16.60 -17.76 -9.20
CA ALA A 67 16.53 -17.83 -10.65
C ALA A 67 17.74 -18.57 -11.22
N LEU A 68 18.96 -18.22 -10.79
CA LEU A 68 20.19 -18.88 -11.24
C LEU A 68 20.23 -20.36 -10.84
N LEU A 69 19.82 -20.70 -9.62
CA LEU A 69 19.67 -22.09 -9.16
C LEU A 69 18.68 -22.85 -10.05
N THR A 70 17.54 -22.24 -10.37
CA THR A 70 16.51 -22.81 -11.24
C THR A 70 17.06 -23.11 -12.64
N LEU A 71 17.78 -22.16 -13.25
CA LEU A 71 18.41 -22.36 -14.55
C LEU A 71 19.50 -23.44 -14.51
N CYS A 72 20.32 -23.44 -13.46
CA CYS A 72 21.36 -24.45 -13.27
C CYS A 72 20.79 -25.86 -13.13
N ASP A 73 19.76 -26.03 -12.30
CA ASP A 73 19.10 -27.32 -12.11
C ASP A 73 18.40 -27.78 -13.40
N CYS A 74 17.79 -26.83 -14.13
CA CYS A 74 17.16 -27.10 -15.40
C CYS A 74 18.14 -27.55 -16.49
N ALA A 75 19.31 -26.93 -16.56
CA ALA A 75 20.36 -27.27 -17.51
C ALA A 75 21.12 -28.55 -17.17
N ARG A 76 20.98 -29.09 -15.95
CA ARG A 76 21.77 -30.24 -15.45
C ARG A 76 21.66 -31.47 -16.36
N THR A 77 20.45 -31.87 -16.73
CA THR A 77 20.23 -33.10 -17.53
C THR A 77 20.80 -32.97 -18.94
N SER A 78 20.72 -31.77 -19.52
CA SER A 78 21.30 -31.45 -20.81
C SER A 78 22.84 -31.44 -20.74
N ARG A 79 23.41 -30.78 -19.72
CA ARG A 79 24.87 -30.73 -19.48
C ARG A 79 25.49 -32.11 -19.27
N CYS A 80 24.79 -32.99 -18.55
CA CYS A 80 25.24 -34.37 -18.32
C CYS A 80 24.89 -35.34 -19.44
N ARG A 81 24.24 -34.89 -20.53
CA ARG A 81 23.80 -35.73 -21.67
C ARG A 81 22.91 -36.92 -21.29
N VAL A 82 22.15 -36.80 -20.20
CA VAL A 82 21.25 -37.85 -19.68
C VAL A 82 19.77 -37.55 -19.96
N GLU A 83 19.47 -36.49 -20.70
CA GLU A 83 18.11 -36.03 -20.98
C GLU A 83 17.23 -37.14 -21.57
N VAL A 84 17.73 -37.88 -22.56
CA VAL A 84 17.00 -39.00 -23.20
C VAL A 84 16.69 -40.12 -22.21
N LEU A 85 17.62 -40.43 -21.30
CA LEU A 85 17.43 -41.45 -20.27
C LEU A 85 16.39 -41.01 -19.23
N CYS A 86 16.43 -39.74 -18.82
CA CYS A 86 15.46 -39.18 -17.89
C CYS A 86 14.05 -39.11 -18.49
N ASP A 87 13.93 -38.69 -19.76
CA ASP A 87 12.64 -38.58 -20.46
C ASP A 87 12.01 -39.94 -20.75
N ALA A 88 12.82 -41.01 -20.85
CA ALA A 88 12.34 -42.38 -20.94
C ALA A 88 11.77 -42.90 -19.61
N ALA A 89 12.40 -42.53 -18.48
CA ALA A 89 11.98 -42.97 -17.15
C ALA A 89 10.77 -42.19 -16.61
N VAL A 90 10.69 -40.89 -16.91
CA VAL A 90 9.68 -39.98 -16.36
C VAL A 90 9.23 -39.00 -17.45
N SER A 91 7.92 -38.73 -17.52
CA SER A 91 7.43 -37.73 -18.47
C SER A 91 8.07 -36.36 -18.19
N PRO A 92 8.53 -35.62 -19.22
CA PRO A 92 9.15 -34.30 -19.02
C PRO A 92 8.20 -33.29 -18.36
N LEU A 93 6.88 -33.46 -18.55
CA LEU A 93 5.85 -32.68 -17.88
C LEU A 93 5.82 -32.95 -16.37
N THR A 94 5.81 -34.21 -15.96
CA THR A 94 5.81 -34.58 -14.54
C THR A 94 7.12 -34.19 -13.85
N ALA A 95 8.25 -34.28 -14.57
CA ALA A 95 9.54 -33.86 -14.07
C ALA A 95 9.60 -32.33 -13.88
N ALA A 96 9.04 -31.54 -14.81
CA ALA A 96 8.97 -30.09 -14.69
C ALA A 96 8.15 -29.64 -13.48
N LEU A 97 6.99 -30.26 -13.25
CA LEU A 97 6.16 -29.98 -12.06
C LEU A 97 6.87 -30.37 -10.76
N ALA A 98 7.47 -31.57 -10.70
CA ALA A 98 8.18 -32.01 -9.50
C ALA A 98 9.37 -31.11 -9.18
N ARG A 99 10.11 -30.65 -10.19
CA ARG A 99 11.21 -29.68 -10.03
C ARG A 99 10.70 -28.34 -9.52
N LEU A 100 9.63 -27.80 -10.10
CA LEU A 100 9.04 -26.54 -9.63
C LEU A 100 8.69 -26.62 -8.15
N MET A 101 7.95 -27.67 -7.75
CA MET A 101 7.57 -27.87 -6.34
C MET A 101 8.78 -28.00 -5.42
N ALA A 102 9.83 -28.71 -5.85
CA ALA A 102 11.07 -28.86 -5.08
C ALA A 102 11.82 -27.52 -4.92
N LEU A 103 11.88 -26.70 -5.97
CA LEU A 103 12.50 -25.37 -5.92
C LEU A 103 11.70 -24.42 -5.01
N LEU A 104 10.38 -24.42 -5.11
CA LEU A 104 9.50 -23.64 -4.23
C LEU A 104 9.63 -24.07 -2.76
N GLY A 105 9.69 -25.37 -2.48
CA GLY A 105 9.94 -25.87 -1.13
C GLY A 105 11.32 -25.48 -0.59
N THR A 106 12.35 -25.49 -1.44
CA THR A 106 13.69 -25.03 -1.08
C THR A 106 13.71 -23.53 -0.78
N ALA A 107 12.99 -22.72 -1.57
CA ALA A 107 12.85 -21.29 -1.33
C ALA A 107 12.13 -20.99 -0.01
N ALA A 108 11.05 -21.72 0.30
CA ALA A 108 10.33 -21.57 1.57
C ALA A 108 11.20 -21.93 2.78
N LEU A 109 11.98 -23.02 2.70
CA LEU A 109 12.93 -23.39 3.76
C LEU A 109 14.03 -22.33 3.93
N THR A 110 14.52 -21.77 2.83
CA THR A 110 15.55 -20.71 2.87
C THR A 110 14.99 -19.44 3.47
N LEU A 111 13.78 -19.03 3.11
CA LEU A 111 13.10 -17.88 3.71
C LEU A 111 12.88 -18.07 5.22
N ALA A 112 12.44 -19.25 5.65
CA ALA A 112 12.28 -19.57 7.07
C ALA A 112 13.63 -19.48 7.81
N LEU A 113 14.71 -19.98 7.21
CA LEU A 113 16.05 -19.82 7.76
C LEU A 113 16.47 -18.35 7.84
N THR A 114 16.20 -17.55 6.81
CA THR A 114 16.50 -16.10 6.83
C THR A 114 15.74 -15.40 7.94
N LEU A 115 14.43 -15.63 8.07
CA LEU A 115 13.59 -15.09 9.14
C LEU A 115 14.18 -15.41 10.53
N LEU A 116 14.52 -16.68 10.78
CA LEU A 116 15.08 -17.08 12.07
C LEU A 116 16.48 -16.50 12.34
N THR A 117 17.29 -16.34 11.30
CA THR A 117 18.66 -15.83 11.42
C THR A 117 18.67 -14.34 11.73
N TRP A 118 17.78 -13.57 11.11
CA TRP A 118 17.77 -12.11 11.21
C TRP A 118 16.92 -11.59 12.37
N LEU A 119 15.92 -12.35 12.83
CA LEU A 119 15.01 -11.94 13.91
C LEU A 119 15.73 -11.44 15.17
N PRO A 120 16.73 -12.15 15.76
CA PRO A 120 17.37 -11.69 16.99
C PRO A 120 18.13 -10.37 16.81
N TRP A 121 18.80 -10.22 15.67
CA TRP A 121 19.57 -9.03 15.37
C TRP A 121 18.65 -7.84 15.13
N THR A 122 17.64 -8.00 14.26
CA THR A 122 16.67 -6.95 13.95
C THR A 122 15.89 -6.51 15.19
N ALA A 123 15.41 -7.46 16.02
CA ALA A 123 14.69 -7.12 17.24
C ALA A 123 15.57 -6.34 18.23
N HIS A 124 16.85 -6.70 18.34
CA HIS A 124 17.79 -5.99 19.19
C HIS A 124 18.12 -4.58 18.66
N THR A 125 18.34 -4.42 17.35
CA THR A 125 18.74 -3.13 16.76
C THR A 125 17.60 -2.14 16.66
N VAL A 126 16.39 -2.61 16.34
CA VAL A 126 15.19 -1.76 16.28
C VAL A 126 14.72 -1.38 17.69
N GLY A 127 14.89 -2.28 18.66
CA GLY A 127 14.66 -1.98 20.07
C GLY A 127 13.18 -1.81 20.41
N ALA A 128 12.82 -0.71 21.06
CA ALA A 128 11.49 -0.49 21.64
C ALA A 128 10.34 -0.49 20.62
N VAL A 129 10.63 -0.13 19.37
CA VAL A 129 9.64 -0.01 18.29
C VAL A 129 9.56 -1.26 17.41
N PHE A 130 10.23 -2.34 17.82
CA PHE A 130 10.22 -3.59 17.07
C PHE A 130 8.84 -4.25 17.13
N ASP A 131 8.24 -4.41 15.95
CA ASP A 131 7.02 -5.17 15.77
C ASP A 131 7.29 -6.48 15.00
N GLY A 132 6.95 -7.61 15.62
CA GLY A 132 7.15 -8.93 15.04
C GLY A 132 6.23 -9.22 13.85
N GLY A 133 5.05 -8.60 13.81
CA GLY A 133 4.11 -8.69 12.70
C GLY A 133 4.64 -7.99 11.46
N ASP A 134 5.10 -6.75 11.59
CA ASP A 134 5.73 -5.97 10.53
C ASP A 134 6.99 -6.65 10.00
N TYR A 135 7.83 -7.16 10.90
CA TYR A 135 9.01 -7.95 10.53
C TYR A 135 8.62 -9.16 9.65
N LEU A 136 7.65 -9.94 10.11
CA LEU A 136 7.19 -11.12 9.40
C LEU A 136 6.58 -10.75 8.04
N LEU A 137 5.69 -9.76 8.00
CA LEU A 137 5.02 -9.33 6.77
C LEU A 137 6.02 -8.74 5.76
N ALA A 138 6.97 -7.92 6.21
CA ALA A 138 8.01 -7.36 5.35
C ALA A 138 8.85 -8.46 4.71
N TYR A 139 9.35 -9.43 5.50
CA TYR A 139 10.14 -10.53 4.94
C TYR A 139 9.30 -11.47 4.07
N LEU A 140 8.03 -11.76 4.41
CA LEU A 140 7.18 -12.59 3.57
C LEU A 140 6.85 -11.92 2.23
N ILE A 141 6.44 -10.64 2.24
CA ILE A 141 5.95 -9.93 1.06
C ILE A 141 7.11 -9.39 0.21
N LEU A 142 8.08 -8.72 0.84
CA LEU A 142 9.15 -8.02 0.12
C LEU A 142 10.24 -9.00 -0.32
N MET A 143 10.61 -9.97 0.51
CA MET A 143 11.61 -10.99 0.17
C MET A 143 11.00 -12.30 -0.31
N GLY A 144 10.09 -12.86 0.47
CA GLY A 144 9.57 -14.21 0.31
C GLY A 144 8.86 -14.43 -1.02
N LEU A 145 7.97 -13.51 -1.40
CA LEU A 145 7.25 -13.59 -2.67
C LEU A 145 8.13 -13.25 -3.89
N ALA A 146 9.31 -12.65 -3.73
CA ALA A 146 10.25 -12.46 -4.83
C ALA A 146 10.86 -13.78 -5.31
N LEU A 147 11.14 -14.72 -4.39
CA LEU A 147 11.72 -16.02 -4.70
C LEU A 147 10.87 -16.86 -5.69
N PRO A 148 9.56 -17.12 -5.44
CA PRO A 148 8.73 -17.87 -6.36
C PRO A 148 8.55 -17.15 -7.71
N LEU A 149 8.48 -15.82 -7.73
CA LEU A 149 8.42 -15.05 -8.97
C LEU A 149 9.65 -15.32 -9.86
N CYS A 150 10.85 -15.21 -9.28
CA CYS A 150 12.09 -15.49 -9.98
C CYS A 150 12.21 -16.96 -10.43
N ILE A 151 11.75 -17.92 -9.63
CA ILE A 151 11.72 -19.35 -10.00
C ILE A 151 10.77 -19.59 -11.19
N LEU A 152 9.58 -19.00 -11.17
CA LEU A 152 8.59 -19.12 -12.25
C LEU A 152 9.13 -18.51 -13.55
N LEU A 153 9.70 -17.31 -13.47
CA LEU A 153 10.31 -16.63 -14.62
C LEU A 153 11.45 -17.44 -15.22
N ALA A 154 12.42 -17.86 -14.40
CA ALA A 154 13.56 -18.66 -14.85
C ALA A 154 13.11 -20.01 -15.43
N GLY A 155 12.15 -20.66 -14.78
CA GLY A 155 11.55 -21.90 -15.23
C GLY A 155 10.84 -21.75 -16.59
N ALA A 156 10.10 -20.67 -16.79
CA ALA A 156 9.44 -20.38 -18.05
C ALA A 156 10.44 -20.05 -19.17
N ALA A 157 11.42 -19.18 -18.88
CA ALA A 157 12.48 -18.83 -19.82
C ALA A 157 13.25 -20.07 -20.28
N TRP A 158 13.57 -21.01 -19.37
CA TRP A 158 14.22 -22.27 -19.75
C TRP A 158 13.34 -23.17 -20.63
N GLN A 159 12.04 -23.27 -20.32
CA GLN A 159 11.12 -24.11 -21.07
C GLN A 159 10.96 -23.66 -22.53
N PHE A 160 10.96 -22.33 -22.76
CA PHE A 160 10.91 -21.78 -24.11
C PHE A 160 12.25 -21.92 -24.86
N THR A 161 13.36 -21.47 -24.27
CA THR A 161 14.63 -21.35 -25.00
C THR A 161 15.40 -22.68 -25.07
N ARG A 162 15.33 -23.51 -24.02
CA ARG A 162 16.22 -24.66 -23.76
C ARG A 162 17.72 -24.31 -23.82
N ARG A 163 18.06 -23.03 -23.67
CA ARG A 163 19.43 -22.50 -23.72
C ARG A 163 19.69 -21.66 -22.49
N PHE A 164 20.75 -22.02 -21.76
CA PHE A 164 21.10 -21.37 -20.50
C PHE A 164 21.35 -19.87 -20.70
N ASP A 165 22.15 -19.51 -21.70
CA ASP A 165 22.55 -18.12 -21.97
C ASP A 165 21.32 -17.23 -22.27
N LEU A 166 20.42 -17.70 -23.15
CA LEU A 166 19.22 -16.94 -23.50
C LEU A 166 18.26 -16.81 -22.32
N SER A 167 18.10 -17.87 -21.51
CA SER A 167 17.26 -17.79 -20.32
C SER A 167 17.83 -16.83 -19.28
N LEU A 168 19.15 -16.81 -19.11
CA LEU A 168 19.82 -15.90 -18.20
C LEU A 168 19.64 -14.44 -18.64
N VAL A 169 19.82 -14.16 -19.94
CA VAL A 169 19.60 -12.82 -20.50
C VAL A 169 18.15 -12.36 -20.30
N LEU A 170 17.17 -13.23 -20.52
CA LEU A 170 15.75 -12.90 -20.30
C LEU A 170 15.45 -12.54 -18.84
N VAL A 171 15.97 -13.33 -17.89
CA VAL A 171 15.82 -13.05 -16.45
C VAL A 171 16.50 -11.72 -16.10
N ALA A 172 17.73 -11.51 -16.55
CA ALA A 172 18.49 -10.30 -16.27
C ALA A 172 17.83 -9.05 -16.85
N ALA A 173 17.32 -9.12 -18.08
CA ALA A 173 16.61 -8.01 -18.72
C ALA A 173 15.34 -7.62 -17.96
N LEU A 174 14.51 -8.59 -17.57
CA LEU A 174 13.27 -8.30 -16.83
C LEU A 174 13.54 -7.81 -15.41
N ALA A 175 14.60 -8.31 -14.76
CA ALA A 175 15.06 -7.80 -13.48
C ALA A 175 15.57 -6.35 -13.60
N ALA A 176 16.38 -6.05 -14.63
CA ALA A 176 16.88 -4.71 -14.89
C ALA A 176 15.74 -3.72 -15.15
N LEU A 177 14.71 -4.11 -15.92
CA LEU A 177 13.51 -3.29 -16.15
C LEU A 177 12.82 -2.91 -14.84
N SER A 178 12.60 -3.89 -13.95
CA SER A 178 11.99 -3.64 -12.63
C SER A 178 12.83 -2.72 -11.74
N LEU A 179 14.16 -2.73 -11.87
CA LEU A 179 15.05 -1.96 -11.00
C LEU A 179 15.35 -0.56 -11.53
N THR A 180 15.04 -0.29 -12.81
CA THR A 180 15.44 0.96 -13.48
C THR A 180 14.25 1.64 -14.15
N ILE A 181 13.86 1.20 -15.33
CA ILE A 181 12.86 1.84 -16.20
C ILE A 181 11.47 1.85 -15.54
N TRP A 182 11.13 0.82 -14.79
CA TRP A 182 9.82 0.69 -14.17
C TRP A 182 9.73 1.22 -12.75
N ARG A 183 10.81 1.80 -12.20
CA ARG A 183 10.91 2.19 -10.78
C ARG A 183 9.78 3.10 -10.28
N ASP A 184 9.22 3.91 -11.18
CA ASP A 184 8.16 4.88 -10.87
C ASP A 184 6.75 4.32 -11.10
N ASN A 185 6.64 3.11 -11.64
CA ASN A 185 5.39 2.42 -11.87
C ASN A 185 5.26 1.23 -10.91
N TRP A 186 4.57 1.46 -9.79
CA TRP A 186 4.49 0.52 -8.68
C TRP A 186 3.99 -0.88 -9.07
N GLN A 187 3.11 -0.99 -10.09
CA GLN A 187 2.65 -2.28 -10.58
C GLN A 187 3.70 -3.04 -11.38
N LEU A 188 4.59 -2.34 -12.07
CA LEU A 188 5.62 -2.95 -12.93
C LEU A 188 6.89 -3.32 -12.15
N CYS A 189 7.09 -2.73 -10.97
CA CYS A 189 8.17 -2.96 -10.01
C CYS A 189 8.16 -4.36 -9.38
N TRP A 190 8.20 -5.41 -10.20
CA TRP A 190 7.92 -6.76 -9.77
C TRP A 190 8.97 -7.41 -8.91
N LEU A 191 10.22 -6.95 -8.99
CA LEU A 191 11.33 -7.48 -8.20
C LEU A 191 11.54 -6.64 -6.94
N ASN A 192 11.56 -5.31 -7.09
CA ASN A 192 11.70 -4.33 -6.01
C ASN A 192 10.44 -3.46 -5.88
N PRO A 193 9.48 -3.81 -5.00
CA PRO A 193 8.29 -3.02 -4.76
C PRO A 193 8.61 -1.58 -4.32
N CYS A 194 7.73 -0.62 -4.67
CA CYS A 194 7.85 0.79 -4.28
C CYS A 194 7.48 0.98 -2.79
N VAL A 195 8.36 0.53 -1.90
CA VAL A 195 8.27 0.76 -0.46
C VAL A 195 9.28 1.84 -0.10
N TRP A 196 8.80 3.05 0.16
CA TRP A 196 9.63 4.22 0.44
C TRP A 196 9.89 4.39 1.94
N ALA A 197 8.96 3.94 2.80
CA ALA A 197 9.06 4.02 4.25
C ALA A 197 8.25 2.90 4.92
N LEU A 198 8.72 2.42 6.06
CA LEU A 198 7.90 1.77 7.09
C LEU A 198 7.95 2.63 8.36
N SER A 199 6.81 2.92 8.96
CA SER A 199 6.73 3.74 10.17
C SER A 199 7.16 2.97 11.41
N ASP A 200 7.79 3.67 12.36
CA ASP A 200 8.07 3.19 13.72
C ASP A 200 6.86 3.39 14.66
N ASP A 201 6.10 4.47 14.40
CA ASP A 201 4.97 4.92 15.22
C ASP A 201 3.62 4.37 14.73
N PHE A 202 3.49 4.15 13.42
CA PHE A 202 2.22 3.89 12.76
C PHE A 202 2.19 2.47 12.19
N SER A 203 0.97 1.97 11.98
CA SER A 203 0.76 0.73 11.23
C SER A 203 1.36 0.83 9.83
N ASN A 204 1.89 -0.29 9.35
CA ASN A 204 2.48 -0.44 8.03
C ASN A 204 1.57 -1.19 7.04
N PHE A 205 0.32 -1.46 7.42
CA PHE A 205 -0.56 -2.31 6.64
C PHE A 205 -0.92 -1.72 5.29
N ARG A 206 -1.11 -0.40 5.16
CA ARG A 206 -1.50 0.23 3.89
C ARG A 206 -0.45 0.02 2.81
N ILE A 207 0.83 0.28 3.12
CA ILE A 207 1.93 0.16 2.16
C ILE A 207 2.23 -1.31 1.86
N LEU A 208 2.19 -2.18 2.86
CA LEU A 208 2.39 -3.62 2.69
C LEU A 208 1.26 -4.27 1.87
N ARG A 209 0.03 -3.75 1.95
CA ARG A 209 -1.11 -4.20 1.13
C ARG A 209 -0.90 -3.91 -0.35
N SER A 210 -0.38 -2.72 -0.69
CA SER A 210 0.01 -2.40 -2.08
C SER A 210 1.11 -3.32 -2.59
N ALA A 211 2.16 -3.54 -1.79
CA ALA A 211 3.23 -4.46 -2.15
C ALA A 211 2.72 -5.90 -2.35
N ALA A 212 1.85 -6.39 -1.45
CA ALA A 212 1.23 -7.71 -1.56
C ALA A 212 0.36 -7.85 -2.81
N TYR A 213 -0.41 -6.81 -3.15
CA TYR A 213 -1.25 -6.81 -4.35
C TYR A 213 -0.44 -6.85 -5.64
N MET A 214 0.64 -6.05 -5.71
CA MET A 214 1.61 -6.14 -6.80
C MET A 214 2.16 -7.57 -6.89
N ARG A 215 2.63 -8.15 -5.77
CA ARG A 215 3.15 -9.53 -5.71
C ARG A 215 2.14 -10.54 -6.22
N LEU A 216 0.88 -10.44 -5.82
CA LEU A 216 -0.21 -11.29 -6.29
C LEU A 216 -0.39 -11.18 -7.80
N THR A 217 -0.42 -9.96 -8.33
CA THR A 217 -0.56 -9.68 -9.76
C THR A 217 0.53 -10.38 -10.57
N TRP A 218 1.79 -10.24 -10.15
CA TRP A 218 2.90 -10.90 -10.83
C TRP A 218 2.97 -12.40 -10.59
N LEU A 219 2.49 -12.91 -9.44
CA LEU A 219 2.37 -14.34 -9.21
C LEU A 219 1.38 -14.96 -10.19
N LEU A 220 0.24 -14.31 -10.42
CA LEU A 220 -0.73 -14.71 -11.43
C LEU A 220 -0.10 -14.67 -12.84
N GLY A 221 0.57 -13.57 -13.18
CA GLY A 221 1.21 -13.38 -14.48
C GLY A 221 2.30 -14.41 -14.77
N LEU A 222 3.24 -14.61 -13.84
CA LEU A 222 4.35 -15.55 -14.01
C LEU A 222 3.92 -17.01 -13.84
N ALA A 223 2.90 -17.32 -13.02
CA ALA A 223 2.30 -18.64 -13.00
C ALA A 223 1.58 -18.95 -14.32
N GLY A 224 0.86 -17.98 -14.89
CA GLY A 224 0.24 -18.06 -16.21
C GLY A 224 1.28 -18.26 -17.32
N LEU A 225 2.36 -17.48 -17.30
CA LEU A 225 3.49 -17.62 -18.23
C LEU A 225 4.18 -18.97 -18.08
N TRP A 226 4.38 -19.45 -16.86
CA TRP A 226 4.95 -20.77 -16.59
C TRP A 226 4.01 -21.87 -17.10
N ALA A 227 2.69 -21.77 -16.85
CA ALA A 227 1.69 -22.72 -17.35
C ALA A 227 1.63 -22.73 -18.89
N LEU A 228 1.78 -21.58 -19.54
CA LEU A 228 1.91 -21.49 -21.00
C LEU A 228 3.20 -22.17 -21.48
N SER A 229 4.33 -21.89 -20.82
CA SER A 229 5.61 -22.52 -21.14
C SER A 229 5.58 -24.04 -20.95
N TYR A 230 4.80 -24.52 -19.99
CA TYR A 230 4.58 -25.93 -19.71
C TYR A 230 3.87 -26.65 -20.88
N LEU A 231 3.00 -25.96 -21.62
CA LEU A 231 2.40 -26.49 -22.84
C LEU A 231 3.44 -26.71 -23.95
N CYS A 232 4.47 -25.87 -23.98
CA CYS A 232 5.54 -25.84 -24.96
C CYS A 232 6.72 -26.78 -24.65
N ILE A 233 6.70 -27.49 -23.51
CA ILE A 233 7.74 -28.47 -23.17
C ILE A 233 7.87 -29.50 -24.29
N ARG A 234 9.07 -29.56 -24.88
CA ARG A 234 9.37 -30.40 -26.05
C ARG A 234 9.11 -31.88 -25.72
N ARG A 235 8.33 -32.55 -26.58
CA ARG A 235 8.03 -33.99 -26.45
C ARG A 235 8.21 -34.69 -27.79
N TYR A 236 8.79 -35.89 -27.76
CA TYR A 236 8.92 -36.78 -28.93
C TYR A 236 9.63 -36.12 -30.13
N GLY A 237 10.66 -35.31 -29.88
CA GLY A 237 11.41 -34.59 -30.92
C GLY A 237 10.65 -33.44 -31.58
N ARG A 238 9.45 -33.06 -31.11
CA ARG A 238 8.69 -31.93 -31.68
C ARG A 238 9.22 -30.60 -31.18
N GLY A 239 9.16 -29.59 -32.06
CA GLY A 239 9.37 -28.19 -31.69
C GLY A 239 8.31 -27.66 -30.70
N PRO A 240 8.44 -26.41 -30.24
CA PRO A 240 7.55 -25.82 -29.23
C PRO A 240 6.08 -25.80 -29.68
N LEU A 241 5.79 -25.41 -30.92
CA LEU A 241 4.43 -25.36 -31.47
C LEU A 241 3.80 -26.76 -31.60
N GLY A 242 4.57 -27.73 -32.07
CA GLY A 242 4.11 -29.13 -32.20
C GLY A 242 3.88 -29.81 -30.84
N SER A 243 4.58 -29.36 -29.80
CA SER A 243 4.38 -29.80 -28.42
C SER A 243 3.16 -29.12 -27.80
N LEU A 244 2.98 -27.82 -28.03
CA LEU A 244 1.80 -27.06 -27.61
C LEU A 244 0.51 -27.68 -28.16
N ALA A 245 0.43 -27.93 -29.47
CA ALA A 245 -0.75 -28.55 -30.10
C ALA A 245 -1.11 -29.92 -29.49
N ARG A 246 -0.10 -30.69 -29.03
CA ARG A 246 -0.32 -31.97 -28.38
C ARG A 246 -0.72 -31.83 -26.91
N THR A 247 -0.12 -30.90 -26.17
CA THR A 247 -0.43 -30.64 -24.76
C THR A 247 -1.80 -29.99 -24.59
N ALA A 248 -2.17 -29.11 -25.53
CA ALA A 248 -3.42 -28.37 -25.56
C ALA A 248 -4.65 -29.26 -25.77
N ARG A 249 -4.50 -30.49 -26.29
CA ARG A 249 -5.61 -31.46 -26.40
C ARG A 249 -6.30 -31.73 -25.07
N ARG A 250 -5.59 -31.57 -23.95
CA ARG A 250 -6.19 -31.54 -22.62
C ARG A 250 -6.59 -30.11 -22.30
N VAL A 251 -7.82 -29.75 -22.67
CA VAL A 251 -8.36 -28.37 -22.68
C VAL A 251 -8.20 -27.64 -21.34
N TYR A 252 -8.29 -28.34 -20.21
CA TYR A 252 -8.10 -27.72 -18.89
C TYR A 252 -6.73 -27.06 -18.70
N ARG A 253 -5.68 -27.48 -19.43
CA ARG A 253 -4.32 -26.92 -19.31
C ARG A 253 -4.17 -25.54 -19.96
N PRO A 254 -4.55 -25.31 -21.23
CA PRO A 254 -4.58 -23.98 -21.80
C PRO A 254 -5.62 -23.08 -21.13
N LEU A 255 -6.77 -23.62 -20.68
CA LEU A 255 -7.73 -22.83 -19.91
C LEU A 255 -7.15 -22.31 -18.60
N LEU A 256 -6.39 -23.13 -17.87
CA LEU A 256 -5.72 -22.68 -16.64
C LEU A 256 -4.69 -21.56 -16.93
N ALA A 257 -3.88 -21.70 -17.98
CA ALA A 257 -2.92 -20.67 -18.36
C ALA A 257 -3.62 -19.36 -18.75
N ALA A 258 -4.69 -19.45 -19.55
CA ALA A 258 -5.50 -18.29 -19.94
C ALA A 258 -6.18 -17.63 -18.73
N ALA A 259 -6.77 -18.41 -17.83
CA ALA A 259 -7.41 -17.90 -16.62
C ALA A 259 -6.42 -17.14 -15.74
N LEU A 260 -5.22 -17.68 -15.51
CA LEU A 260 -4.18 -17.00 -14.72
C LEU A 260 -3.73 -15.67 -15.36
N LEU A 261 -3.55 -15.63 -16.68
CA LEU A 261 -3.18 -14.42 -17.41
C LEU A 261 -4.30 -13.39 -17.44
N LEU A 262 -5.57 -13.83 -17.58
CA LEU A 262 -6.74 -12.95 -17.50
C LEU A 262 -6.88 -12.37 -16.09
N CYS A 263 -6.72 -13.18 -15.04
CA CYS A 263 -6.72 -12.70 -13.66
C CYS A 263 -5.57 -11.71 -13.40
N CYS A 264 -4.38 -11.93 -13.99
CA CYS A 264 -3.28 -10.96 -13.93
C CYS A 264 -3.68 -9.62 -14.56
N GLY A 265 -4.22 -9.63 -15.78
CA GLY A 265 -4.67 -8.41 -16.46
C GLY A 265 -5.78 -7.68 -15.73
N TRP A 266 -6.75 -8.44 -15.19
CA TRP A 266 -7.82 -7.89 -14.35
C TRP A 266 -7.28 -7.28 -13.05
N SER A 267 -6.35 -7.96 -12.38
CA SER A 267 -5.69 -7.44 -11.16
C SER A 267 -4.94 -6.14 -11.43
N CYS A 268 -4.22 -6.02 -12.55
CA CYS A 268 -3.59 -4.76 -12.96
C CYS A 268 -4.64 -3.63 -13.14
N ALA A 269 -5.70 -3.91 -13.90
CA ALA A 269 -6.69 -2.91 -14.29
C ALA A 269 -7.60 -2.47 -13.13
N ALA A 270 -8.00 -3.40 -12.26
CA ALA A 270 -8.92 -3.16 -11.14
C ALA A 270 -8.19 -2.83 -9.82
N GLN A 271 -7.00 -2.25 -9.90
CA GLN A 271 -6.23 -1.91 -8.71
C GLN A 271 -6.95 -0.87 -7.84
N PRO A 272 -7.05 -1.07 -6.51
CA PRO A 272 -7.88 -0.22 -5.66
C PRO A 272 -7.12 0.93 -4.98
N PHE A 273 -5.82 1.11 -5.22
CA PHE A 273 -4.96 1.93 -4.34
C PHE A 273 -4.63 3.31 -4.89
N ILE A 274 -4.39 3.40 -6.19
CA ILE A 274 -3.95 4.63 -6.86
C ILE A 274 -5.11 5.21 -7.65
N ASP A 275 -5.22 6.52 -7.64
CA ASP A 275 -6.26 7.22 -8.38
C ASP A 275 -5.81 7.53 -9.83
N HIS A 276 -6.60 8.33 -10.53
CA HIS A 276 -6.30 8.84 -11.86
C HIS A 276 -6.15 10.36 -11.85
N SER A 277 -5.66 10.92 -10.73
CA SER A 277 -5.38 12.35 -10.61
C SER A 277 -4.47 12.82 -11.73
N ASN A 278 -4.72 14.04 -12.22
CA ASN A 278 -3.90 14.70 -13.20
C ASN A 278 -2.43 14.73 -12.70
N PRO A 279 -1.47 14.14 -13.45
CA PRO A 279 -0.07 14.12 -13.03
C PRO A 279 0.57 15.51 -13.05
N ASP A 280 -0.05 16.49 -13.72
CA ASP A 280 0.38 17.87 -13.70
C ASP A 280 -0.01 18.54 -12.38
N LEU A 281 0.97 18.64 -11.46
CA LEU A 281 0.85 19.33 -10.18
C LEU A 281 0.73 20.86 -10.30
N SER A 282 0.62 21.40 -11.52
CA SER A 282 0.28 22.81 -11.78
C SER A 282 -1.13 23.01 -12.30
N ALA A 283 -1.86 21.92 -12.59
CA ALA A 283 -3.29 22.01 -12.88
C ALA A 283 -4.00 22.64 -11.67
N MET A 284 -4.88 23.61 -11.90
CA MET A 284 -5.58 24.35 -10.84
C MET A 284 -7.09 24.41 -11.10
N THR A 285 -7.63 23.54 -11.95
CA THR A 285 -9.03 23.62 -12.39
C THR A 285 -9.99 23.60 -11.22
N PHE A 286 -9.66 22.85 -10.17
CA PHE A 286 -10.47 22.75 -8.96
C PHE A 286 -10.32 23.94 -8.03
N LEU A 287 -9.14 24.58 -8.03
CA LEU A 287 -8.83 25.72 -7.16
C LEU A 287 -9.27 27.07 -7.76
N THR A 288 -9.31 27.19 -9.10
CA THR A 288 -9.73 28.40 -9.81
C THR A 288 -11.20 28.39 -10.19
N MET A 289 -11.99 27.48 -9.61
CA MET A 289 -13.42 27.41 -9.92
C MET A 289 -14.13 28.67 -9.42
N GLU A 290 -15.00 29.23 -10.26
CA GLU A 290 -15.73 30.44 -9.91
C GLU A 290 -16.65 30.18 -8.71
N PRO A 291 -16.60 31.05 -7.68
CA PRO A 291 -17.53 30.98 -6.57
C PRO A 291 -18.98 31.11 -7.05
N LEU A 292 -19.87 30.35 -6.43
CA LEU A 292 -21.30 30.39 -6.70
C LEU A 292 -21.91 31.61 -6.00
N GLU A 293 -22.14 32.68 -6.77
CA GLU A 293 -22.74 33.90 -6.23
C GLU A 293 -24.16 33.64 -5.69
N GLY A 294 -24.44 34.15 -4.48
CA GLY A 294 -25.74 33.98 -3.83
C GLY A 294 -25.96 32.64 -3.14
N VAL A 295 -24.93 31.78 -3.03
CA VAL A 295 -24.98 30.57 -2.20
C VAL A 295 -23.85 30.58 -1.17
N ALA A 296 -24.20 30.45 0.11
CA ALA A 296 -23.24 30.44 1.22
C ALA A 296 -23.42 29.22 2.12
N CYS A 297 -22.33 28.69 2.66
CA CYS A 297 -22.35 27.61 3.64
C CYS A 297 -22.45 28.19 5.06
N LEU A 298 -23.54 27.88 5.77
CA LEU A 298 -23.80 28.31 7.14
C LEU A 298 -23.19 27.37 8.17
N ARG A 299 -23.32 26.05 7.98
CA ARG A 299 -22.82 25.03 8.92
C ARG A 299 -22.57 23.70 8.22
N ARG A 300 -21.64 22.93 8.76
CA ARG A 300 -21.39 21.54 8.35
C ARG A 300 -21.45 20.60 9.54
N SER A 301 -21.93 19.39 9.30
CA SER A 301 -21.88 18.30 10.27
C SER A 301 -21.40 17.05 9.56
N VAL A 302 -20.45 16.34 10.16
CA VAL A 302 -19.89 15.11 9.58
C VAL A 302 -19.88 14.03 10.64
N GLN A 303 -20.38 12.85 10.29
CA GLN A 303 -20.25 11.64 11.08
C GLN A 303 -19.45 10.62 10.29
N VAL A 304 -18.36 10.12 10.88
CA VAL A 304 -17.41 9.22 10.20
C VAL A 304 -17.20 7.96 11.03
N THR A 305 -17.24 6.80 10.37
CA THR A 305 -16.98 5.48 10.96
C THR A 305 -15.99 4.71 10.09
N PRO A 306 -14.69 4.76 10.40
CA PRO A 306 -13.69 3.96 9.69
C PRO A 306 -13.76 2.47 10.04
N ASP A 307 -13.66 1.59 9.04
CA ASP A 307 -13.37 0.17 9.22
C ASP A 307 -11.86 -0.03 9.18
N THR A 308 -11.27 -0.16 10.36
CA THR A 308 -9.83 -0.32 10.58
C THR A 308 -9.25 -1.64 10.08
N ARG A 309 -10.08 -2.65 9.80
CA ARG A 309 -9.62 -3.94 9.24
C ARG A 309 -9.57 -3.86 7.72
N ARG A 310 -10.60 -3.29 7.12
CA ARG A 310 -10.70 -3.13 5.66
C ARG A 310 -9.93 -1.91 5.16
N GLY A 311 -9.58 -0.97 6.05
CA GLY A 311 -8.97 0.31 5.67
C GLY A 311 -9.92 1.15 4.83
N THR A 312 -11.21 1.11 5.16
CA THR A 312 -12.26 1.85 4.44
C THR A 312 -12.91 2.85 5.38
N VAL A 313 -13.53 3.88 4.81
CA VAL A 313 -14.30 4.88 5.55
C VAL A 313 -15.75 4.78 5.12
N GLU A 314 -16.66 4.94 6.07
CA GLU A 314 -18.06 5.24 5.81
C GLU A 314 -18.42 6.52 6.57
N GLY A 315 -19.19 7.41 5.96
CA GLY A 315 -19.59 8.65 6.60
C GLY A 315 -20.81 9.30 6.01
N THR A 316 -21.40 10.19 6.78
CA THR A 316 -22.53 11.03 6.40
C THR A 316 -22.13 12.48 6.60
N ALA A 317 -22.29 13.29 5.57
CA ALA A 317 -22.03 14.73 5.63
C ALA A 317 -23.35 15.49 5.43
N SER A 318 -23.57 16.51 6.25
CA SER A 318 -24.65 17.49 6.15
C SER A 318 -24.07 18.90 6.00
N TYR A 319 -24.61 19.66 5.07
CA TYR A 319 -24.25 21.04 4.77
C TYR A 319 -25.53 21.88 4.83
N GLN A 320 -25.56 22.85 5.75
CA GLN A 320 -26.59 23.88 5.79
C GLN A 320 -26.16 25.02 4.89
N LEU A 321 -26.89 25.23 3.80
CA LEU A 321 -26.61 26.21 2.77
C LEU A 321 -27.72 27.26 2.74
N GLN A 322 -27.34 28.51 2.49
CA GLN A 322 -28.28 29.59 2.18
C GLN A 322 -28.21 29.89 0.68
N ASN A 323 -29.34 29.82 -0.02
CA ASN A 323 -29.46 30.14 -1.45
C ASN A 323 -30.35 31.38 -1.66
N THR A 324 -29.76 32.53 -1.88
CA THR A 324 -30.48 33.81 -2.08
C THR A 324 -30.85 34.06 -3.55
N THR A 325 -30.53 33.14 -4.46
CA THR A 325 -30.76 33.34 -5.90
C THR A 325 -32.22 33.12 -6.32
N GLY A 326 -32.99 32.38 -5.51
CA GLY A 326 -34.36 31.99 -5.84
C GLY A 326 -34.47 31.06 -7.06
N GLN A 327 -33.36 30.43 -7.46
CA GLN A 327 -33.27 29.47 -8.56
C GLN A 327 -32.53 28.21 -8.11
N GLU A 328 -32.74 27.11 -8.83
CA GLU A 328 -31.93 25.91 -8.66
C GLU A 328 -30.47 26.23 -8.98
N GLN A 329 -29.56 25.72 -8.16
CA GLN A 329 -28.12 25.95 -8.30
C GLN A 329 -27.35 24.63 -8.29
N THR A 330 -26.12 24.64 -8.80
CA THR A 330 -25.24 23.46 -8.78
C THR A 330 -24.07 23.69 -7.82
N VAL A 331 -24.08 22.94 -6.72
CA VAL A 331 -22.99 22.92 -5.74
C VAL A 331 -21.95 21.90 -6.18
N ALA A 332 -20.67 22.28 -6.11
CA ALA A 332 -19.55 21.43 -6.41
C ALA A 332 -18.75 21.09 -5.14
N LEU A 333 -18.46 19.80 -4.97
CA LEU A 333 -17.67 19.26 -3.87
C LEU A 333 -16.50 18.42 -4.40
N GLY A 334 -15.38 18.40 -3.68
CA GLY A 334 -14.25 17.51 -3.91
C GLY A 334 -14.41 16.25 -3.08
N VAL A 335 -14.38 15.08 -3.73
CA VAL A 335 -14.50 13.77 -3.09
C VAL A 335 -13.23 12.98 -3.33
N THR A 336 -12.69 12.32 -2.30
CA THR A 336 -11.54 11.42 -2.49
C THR A 336 -11.88 10.26 -3.44
N PRO A 337 -11.07 10.02 -4.50
CA PRO A 337 -11.24 8.85 -5.35
C PRO A 337 -11.21 7.54 -4.55
N GLY A 338 -12.01 6.57 -4.99
CA GLY A 338 -12.27 5.33 -4.25
C GLY A 338 -13.46 5.39 -3.29
N TYR A 339 -14.00 6.59 -3.01
CA TYR A 339 -15.30 6.73 -2.35
C TYR A 339 -16.45 6.66 -3.35
N THR A 340 -17.50 5.95 -2.95
CA THR A 340 -18.81 5.95 -3.61
C THR A 340 -19.71 6.94 -2.88
N ILE A 341 -20.40 7.79 -3.65
CA ILE A 341 -21.39 8.73 -3.13
C ILE A 341 -22.79 8.14 -3.29
N SER A 342 -23.59 8.19 -2.23
CA SER A 342 -24.96 7.67 -2.20
C SER A 342 -25.88 8.56 -1.36
N ASN A 343 -27.19 8.30 -1.47
CA ASN A 343 -28.23 8.92 -0.64
C ASN A 343 -28.15 10.46 -0.57
N VAL A 344 -27.90 11.11 -1.72
CA VAL A 344 -27.78 12.58 -1.80
C VAL A 344 -29.17 13.22 -1.77
N ARG A 345 -29.42 14.05 -0.76
CA ARG A 345 -30.72 14.69 -0.54
C ARG A 345 -30.58 16.16 -0.20
N ALA A 346 -31.47 16.98 -0.74
CA ALA A 346 -31.68 18.36 -0.31
C ALA A 346 -33.04 18.45 0.40
N ASN A 347 -33.07 18.97 1.63
CA ASN A 347 -34.29 19.09 2.44
C ASN A 347 -35.05 17.76 2.58
N GLY A 348 -34.31 16.65 2.64
CA GLY A 348 -34.85 15.29 2.76
C GLY A 348 -35.35 14.64 1.46
N VAL A 349 -35.30 15.37 0.33
CA VAL A 349 -35.71 14.89 -1.01
C VAL A 349 -34.48 14.53 -1.83
N GLU A 350 -34.49 13.39 -2.52
CA GLU A 350 -33.40 12.98 -3.42
C GLU A 350 -33.20 14.00 -4.55
N VAL A 351 -31.95 14.36 -4.79
CA VAL A 351 -31.56 15.32 -5.84
C VAL A 351 -30.59 14.71 -6.84
N PRO A 352 -30.61 15.15 -8.11
CA PRO A 352 -29.63 14.72 -9.10
C PRO A 352 -28.21 15.10 -8.68
N PHE A 353 -27.27 14.18 -8.90
CA PHE A 353 -25.85 14.43 -8.74
C PHE A 353 -25.03 13.67 -9.78
N SER A 354 -23.80 14.11 -9.99
CA SER A 354 -22.82 13.43 -10.85
C SER A 354 -21.42 13.57 -10.29
N VAL A 355 -20.63 12.49 -10.38
CA VAL A 355 -19.20 12.50 -10.06
C VAL A 355 -18.42 12.48 -11.36
N SER A 356 -17.50 13.42 -11.52
CA SER A 356 -16.66 13.56 -12.72
C SER A 356 -15.59 12.46 -12.79
N ASP A 357 -15.30 12.00 -14.00
CA ASP A 357 -14.15 11.14 -14.27
C ASP A 357 -12.81 11.90 -14.15
N TYR A 358 -12.82 13.23 -14.25
CA TYR A 358 -11.62 14.05 -14.09
C TYR A 358 -11.25 14.18 -12.61
N GLN A 359 -9.98 13.93 -12.31
CA GLN A 359 -9.43 13.95 -10.96
C GLN A 359 -8.21 14.87 -10.88
N GLU A 360 -8.08 15.61 -9.79
CA GLU A 360 -7.01 16.57 -9.56
C GLU A 360 -6.76 16.68 -8.05
N TYR A 361 -5.48 16.72 -7.62
CA TYR A 361 -5.07 16.71 -6.20
C TYR A 361 -5.79 15.68 -5.33
N ASN A 362 -5.99 14.47 -5.85
CA ASN A 362 -6.63 13.38 -5.13
C ASN A 362 -8.07 13.69 -4.70
N GLU A 363 -8.74 14.51 -5.50
CA GLU A 363 -10.18 14.78 -5.47
C GLU A 363 -10.78 14.47 -6.85
N ALA A 364 -12.03 14.04 -6.86
CA ALA A 364 -12.92 14.01 -8.01
C ALA A 364 -14.06 15.00 -7.74
N LYS A 365 -14.48 15.75 -8.78
CA LYS A 365 -15.55 16.74 -8.63
C LYS A 365 -16.91 16.06 -8.59
N LEU A 366 -17.63 16.24 -7.50
CA LEU A 366 -19.05 15.92 -7.31
C LEU A 366 -19.87 17.18 -7.56
N GLU A 367 -20.85 17.11 -8.45
CA GLU A 367 -21.82 18.17 -8.72
C GLU A 367 -23.19 17.74 -8.24
N VAL A 368 -23.87 18.59 -7.47
CA VAL A 368 -25.19 18.33 -6.88
C VAL A 368 -26.13 19.50 -7.16
N ALA A 369 -27.32 19.21 -7.66
CA ALA A 369 -28.36 20.21 -7.84
C ALA A 369 -29.06 20.50 -6.49
N ILE A 370 -29.09 21.77 -6.08
CA ILE A 370 -29.83 22.24 -4.90
C ILE A 370 -31.08 23.04 -5.33
N PRO A 371 -32.18 22.97 -4.55
CA PRO A 371 -33.43 23.67 -4.89
C PRO A 371 -33.30 25.20 -4.75
N ALA A 372 -34.31 25.89 -5.27
CA ALA A 372 -34.47 27.34 -5.20
C ALA A 372 -34.84 27.89 -3.80
N GLU A 373 -35.03 27.02 -2.81
CA GLU A 373 -35.37 27.39 -1.44
C GLU A 373 -34.22 28.13 -0.77
N GLU A 374 -34.56 29.09 0.10
CA GLU A 374 -33.54 29.93 0.75
C GLU A 374 -32.64 29.15 1.71
N GLN A 375 -33.20 28.19 2.44
CA GLN A 375 -32.46 27.35 3.39
C GLN A 375 -32.47 25.91 2.87
N VAL A 376 -31.28 25.38 2.64
CA VAL A 376 -31.10 24.04 2.09
C VAL A 376 -30.21 23.22 3.03
N GLU A 377 -30.74 22.13 3.55
CA GLU A 377 -29.93 21.07 4.17
C GLU A 377 -29.58 20.02 3.11
N LEU A 378 -28.33 20.06 2.64
CA LEU A 378 -27.78 19.06 1.75
C LEU A 378 -27.14 17.94 2.58
N THR A 379 -27.63 16.72 2.43
CA THR A 379 -27.08 15.51 3.07
C THR A 379 -26.60 14.53 2.02
N LEU A 380 -25.52 13.82 2.30
CA LEU A 380 -24.99 12.76 1.46
C LEU A 380 -24.26 11.72 2.30
N GLU A 381 -24.28 10.48 1.81
CA GLU A 381 -23.46 9.38 2.33
C GLU A 381 -22.26 9.16 1.40
N TYR A 382 -21.12 8.84 2.00
CA TYR A 382 -19.90 8.52 1.27
C TYR A 382 -19.16 7.37 1.94
N GLY A 383 -18.49 6.56 1.14
CA GLY A 383 -17.61 5.55 1.70
C GLY A 383 -16.86 4.72 0.68
N GLY A 384 -15.81 4.07 1.14
CA GLY A 384 -14.95 3.24 0.31
C GLY A 384 -13.51 3.20 0.78
N PHE A 385 -12.64 2.67 -0.07
CA PHE A 385 -11.20 2.63 0.18
C PHE A 385 -10.57 3.89 -0.41
N PRO A 386 -9.99 4.79 0.40
CA PRO A 386 -9.47 6.04 -0.13
C PRO A 386 -8.21 5.79 -0.96
N GLN A 387 -8.24 6.22 -2.21
CA GLN A 387 -7.10 6.11 -3.13
C GLN A 387 -6.11 7.25 -2.91
N GLU A 388 -4.87 7.03 -3.36
CA GLU A 388 -3.76 7.98 -3.29
C GLU A 388 -3.31 8.39 -4.69
N SER A 389 -2.79 9.61 -4.85
CA SER A 389 -2.32 10.13 -6.14
C SER A 389 -0.83 9.90 -6.42
N MET A 390 -0.06 9.49 -5.40
CA MET A 390 1.39 9.30 -5.49
C MET A 390 1.77 7.81 -5.53
N PRO A 391 1.96 7.20 -6.71
CA PRO A 391 2.18 5.75 -6.85
C PRO A 391 3.46 5.25 -6.16
N THR A 392 4.48 6.08 -6.05
CA THR A 392 5.79 5.73 -5.47
C THR A 392 5.90 6.03 -3.98
N MET A 393 4.97 6.82 -3.42
CA MET A 393 4.96 7.25 -2.02
C MET A 393 3.65 6.87 -1.33
N GLN A 394 3.21 5.62 -1.55
CA GLN A 394 1.98 5.10 -0.96
C GLN A 394 2.10 4.91 0.55
N GLY A 395 0.98 4.96 1.26
CA GLY A 395 0.89 4.70 2.69
C GLY A 395 0.45 5.90 3.53
N SER A 396 0.26 7.09 2.94
CA SER A 396 -0.13 8.28 3.71
C SER A 396 -1.54 8.17 4.29
N LYS A 397 -2.43 7.46 3.59
CA LYS A 397 -3.80 7.17 4.02
C LYS A 397 -3.90 5.86 4.80
N GLU A 398 -3.04 5.70 5.81
CA GLU A 398 -3.12 4.56 6.72
C GLU A 398 -4.44 4.64 7.51
N LEU A 399 -5.19 3.53 7.53
CA LEU A 399 -6.43 3.37 8.26
C LEU A 399 -6.38 2.01 8.95
N SER A 400 -5.98 2.01 10.22
CA SER A 400 -5.71 0.80 10.99
C SER A 400 -6.27 0.90 12.40
N GLY A 401 -6.16 -0.20 13.16
CA GLY A 401 -6.54 -0.23 14.57
C GLY A 401 -5.55 0.49 15.50
N GLU A 402 -4.40 0.92 14.99
CA GLU A 402 -3.33 1.57 15.77
C GLU A 402 -3.14 3.04 15.38
N TYR A 403 -3.42 3.39 14.13
CA TYR A 403 -3.28 4.73 13.59
C TYR A 403 -4.22 4.99 12.42
N LEU A 404 -4.69 6.22 12.30
CA LEU A 404 -5.33 6.74 11.11
C LEU A 404 -4.92 8.19 10.83
N CYS A 405 -4.86 8.53 9.54
CA CYS A 405 -4.78 9.91 9.06
C CYS A 405 -5.87 10.15 8.02
N LEU A 406 -6.73 11.13 8.26
CA LEU A 406 -7.75 11.56 7.31
C LEU A 406 -7.58 13.05 7.01
N GLU A 407 -7.22 13.34 5.75
CA GLU A 407 -6.93 14.69 5.29
C GLU A 407 -8.01 15.18 4.32
N ASN A 408 -8.53 16.38 4.56
CA ASN A 408 -9.40 17.12 3.64
C ASN A 408 -10.57 16.26 3.12
N ALA A 409 -10.66 16.04 1.81
CA ALA A 409 -11.71 15.25 1.16
C ALA A 409 -11.74 13.77 1.59
N ALA A 410 -10.65 13.25 2.19
CA ALA A 410 -10.62 11.90 2.74
C ALA A 410 -11.41 11.81 4.04
N LEU A 411 -11.47 12.90 4.81
CA LEU A 411 -12.30 12.99 6.01
C LEU A 411 -13.77 13.16 5.64
N SER A 412 -14.07 14.12 4.76
CA SER A 412 -15.43 14.43 4.30
C SER A 412 -15.40 15.23 3.00
N PRO A 413 -16.41 15.14 2.12
CA PRO A 413 -16.43 15.92 0.87
C PRO A 413 -16.22 17.42 1.11
N ARG A 414 -15.33 18.02 0.33
CA ARG A 414 -14.88 19.41 0.51
C ARG A 414 -15.70 20.35 -0.37
N LEU A 415 -16.28 21.41 0.17
CA LEU A 415 -16.92 22.44 -0.66
C LEU A 415 -15.89 23.13 -1.57
N MET A 416 -16.23 23.31 -2.84
CA MET A 416 -15.32 23.88 -3.84
C MET A 416 -15.76 25.25 -4.36
N ASN A 417 -17.02 25.42 -4.79
CA ASN A 417 -17.54 26.70 -5.31
C ASN A 417 -18.42 27.44 -4.30
N VAL A 418 -18.80 26.85 -3.17
CA VAL A 418 -19.63 27.52 -2.17
C VAL A 418 -18.76 28.21 -1.15
N MET A 419 -18.98 29.51 -0.95
CA MET A 419 -18.22 30.35 -0.02
C MET A 419 -18.72 30.21 1.43
N PRO A 420 -17.92 30.56 2.45
CA PRO A 420 -18.38 30.56 3.82
C PRO A 420 -19.41 31.67 4.05
N GLY A 421 -20.29 31.49 5.03
CA GLY A 421 -21.10 32.56 5.60
C GLY A 421 -20.28 33.55 6.43
N GLU A 422 -20.95 34.47 7.11
CA GLU A 422 -20.29 35.49 7.96
C GLU A 422 -19.43 34.88 9.08
N ASP A 423 -19.87 33.75 9.63
CA ASP A 423 -19.17 33.01 10.69
C ASP A 423 -18.08 32.06 10.17
N GLY A 424 -17.77 32.07 8.87
CA GLY A 424 -16.79 31.16 8.27
C GLY A 424 -17.40 29.81 7.83
N TYR A 425 -16.66 28.73 8.08
CA TYR A 425 -17.07 27.33 7.81
C TYR A 425 -17.21 26.52 9.12
N PRO A 426 -18.16 26.88 10.01
CA PRO A 426 -18.33 26.13 11.25
C PRO A 426 -18.72 24.69 10.94
N ALA A 427 -17.98 23.75 11.52
CA ALA A 427 -18.13 22.33 11.29
C ALA A 427 -18.06 21.57 12.61
N THR A 428 -19.04 20.69 12.82
CA THR A 428 -19.04 19.70 13.90
C THR A 428 -18.66 18.36 13.29
N ILE A 429 -17.61 17.73 13.80
CA ILE A 429 -17.08 16.47 13.26
C ILE A 429 -17.15 15.42 14.36
N GLU A 430 -17.83 14.32 14.06
CA GLU A 430 -17.91 13.14 14.92
C GLU A 430 -17.23 11.96 14.24
N ILE A 431 -16.38 11.25 14.98
CA ILE A 431 -15.69 10.06 14.47
C ILE A 431 -15.74 8.94 15.51
N THR A 432 -16.09 7.73 15.07
CA THR A 432 -16.15 6.54 15.95
C THR A 432 -14.94 5.65 15.71
N LEU A 433 -14.13 5.45 16.75
CA LEU A 433 -12.82 4.78 16.68
C LEU A 433 -12.60 3.79 17.83
N PRO A 434 -11.63 2.86 17.71
CA PRO A 434 -11.22 2.01 18.84
C PRO A 434 -10.90 2.82 20.09
N ALA A 435 -11.33 2.33 21.26
CA ALA A 435 -11.22 3.06 22.53
C ALA A 435 -9.79 3.38 22.98
N ALA A 436 -8.79 2.69 22.45
CA ALA A 436 -7.37 2.94 22.72
C ALA A 436 -6.83 4.17 21.97
N MET A 437 -7.51 4.62 20.91
CA MET A 437 -7.05 5.77 20.12
C MET A 437 -7.41 7.10 20.77
N THR A 438 -6.49 8.04 20.67
CA THR A 438 -6.71 9.46 20.95
C THR A 438 -6.84 10.22 19.64
N VAL A 439 -7.87 11.05 19.51
CA VAL A 439 -8.13 11.89 18.34
C VAL A 439 -7.47 13.25 18.50
N ILE A 440 -6.70 13.66 17.51
CA ILE A 440 -5.96 14.92 17.48
C ILE A 440 -6.30 15.65 16.16
N PRO A 441 -7.28 16.58 16.19
CA PRO A 441 -7.53 17.47 15.08
C PRO A 441 -6.34 18.40 14.87
N PHE A 442 -5.93 18.62 13.62
CA PHE A 442 -4.87 19.57 13.32
C PHE A 442 -5.37 21.02 13.44
N GLY A 443 -4.90 21.72 14.47
CA GLY A 443 -5.22 23.12 14.73
C GLY A 443 -5.46 23.39 16.21
N ALA A 444 -6.25 24.42 16.49
CA ALA A 444 -6.65 24.79 17.85
C ALA A 444 -7.92 24.06 18.33
N SER A 445 -8.44 23.14 17.53
CA SER A 445 -9.62 22.35 17.87
C SER A 445 -9.26 21.24 18.86
N GLU A 446 -10.04 21.12 19.93
CA GLU A 446 -9.94 20.01 20.89
C GLU A 446 -11.01 18.97 20.61
N ALA A 447 -10.63 17.70 20.67
CA ALA A 447 -11.56 16.58 20.55
C ALA A 447 -11.94 16.04 21.93
N GLU A 448 -13.23 15.80 22.11
CA GLU A 448 -13.81 15.24 23.33
C GLU A 448 -14.56 13.94 23.03
N VAL A 449 -14.59 13.02 24.00
CA VAL A 449 -15.39 11.80 23.88
C VAL A 449 -16.84 12.12 24.23
N VAL A 450 -17.75 11.91 23.29
CA VAL A 450 -19.20 12.16 23.46
C VAL A 450 -20.02 10.89 23.67
N ALA A 451 -19.48 9.73 23.31
CA ALA A 451 -20.09 8.44 23.57
C ALA A 451 -19.04 7.34 23.71
N GLU A 452 -19.30 6.38 24.61
CA GLU A 452 -18.56 5.12 24.71
C GLU A 452 -19.51 3.96 24.40
N HIS A 453 -19.07 3.05 23.53
CA HIS A 453 -19.90 1.96 23.02
C HIS A 453 -19.48 0.62 23.64
N GLY A 454 -20.44 -0.28 23.81
CA GLY A 454 -20.20 -1.61 24.40
C GLY A 454 -19.34 -2.55 23.55
N ASP A 455 -19.00 -2.16 22.32
CA ASP A 455 -18.16 -2.92 21.38
C ASP A 455 -16.67 -2.54 21.44
N GLY A 456 -16.28 -1.65 22.37
CA GLY A 456 -14.90 -1.20 22.54
C GLY A 456 -14.51 -0.02 21.66
N THR A 457 -15.49 0.72 21.13
CA THR A 457 -15.27 1.98 20.40
C THR A 457 -15.72 3.21 21.18
N LYS A 458 -15.19 4.38 20.83
CA LYS A 458 -15.59 5.69 21.34
C LYS A 458 -15.92 6.62 20.19
N THR A 459 -16.98 7.41 20.33
CA THR A 459 -17.26 8.53 19.43
C THR A 459 -16.63 9.78 20.00
N TRP A 460 -15.73 10.36 19.22
CA TRP A 460 -15.09 11.64 19.49
C TRP A 460 -15.82 12.74 18.71
N ARG A 461 -15.94 13.92 19.30
CA ARG A 461 -16.47 15.12 18.66
C ARG A 461 -15.46 16.24 18.77
N TYR A 462 -15.32 17.03 17.71
CA TYR A 462 -14.64 18.32 17.78
C TYR A 462 -15.33 19.33 16.87
N GLU A 463 -15.11 20.60 17.17
CA GLU A 463 -15.60 21.71 16.36
C GLU A 463 -14.44 22.44 15.69
N THR A 464 -14.64 22.87 14.45
CA THR A 464 -13.64 23.63 13.70
C THR A 464 -14.32 24.67 12.82
N ASN A 465 -13.60 25.73 12.49
CA ASN A 465 -14.07 26.79 11.60
C ASN A 465 -13.14 26.96 10.40
N ARG A 466 -12.99 25.89 9.60
CA ARG A 466 -12.04 25.82 8.48
C ARG A 466 -12.63 25.01 7.34
N ALA A 467 -12.34 25.38 6.09
CA ALA A 467 -12.86 24.68 4.91
C ALA A 467 -12.50 23.18 4.84
N GLY A 468 -11.39 22.78 5.46
CA GLY A 468 -10.93 21.39 5.59
C GLY A 468 -10.10 21.22 6.85
N GLY A 469 -9.51 20.05 7.01
CA GLY A 469 -8.69 19.73 8.17
C GLY A 469 -7.95 18.41 8.01
N ILE A 470 -6.94 18.23 8.84
CA ILE A 470 -6.25 16.95 9.00
C ILE A 470 -6.66 16.39 10.35
N LEU A 471 -7.05 15.13 10.36
CA LEU A 471 -7.41 14.41 11.56
C LEU A 471 -6.44 13.26 11.76
N TYR A 472 -5.69 13.31 12.86
CA TYR A 472 -4.87 12.21 13.32
C TYR A 472 -5.63 11.45 14.40
N ALA A 473 -5.54 10.13 14.40
CA ALA A 473 -5.85 9.36 15.59
C ALA A 473 -4.90 8.19 15.72
N GLY A 474 -4.52 7.86 16.94
CA GLY A 474 -3.62 6.74 17.18
C GLY A 474 -3.49 6.44 18.66
N ASP A 475 -2.75 5.38 18.97
CA ASP A 475 -2.40 5.04 20.34
C ASP A 475 -1.28 5.95 20.86
N TYR A 476 -1.67 7.16 21.26
CA TYR A 476 -0.78 8.18 21.80
C TYR A 476 -0.73 8.14 23.31
N VAL A 477 0.42 8.53 23.85
CA VAL A 477 0.58 9.03 25.21
C VAL A 477 0.55 10.55 25.15
N ARG A 478 -0.23 11.17 26.04
CA ARG A 478 -0.28 12.62 26.22
C ARG A 478 0.30 12.99 27.58
N GLU A 479 1.27 13.90 27.56
CA GLU A 479 1.81 14.53 28.76
C GLU A 479 1.57 16.03 28.70
N GLU A 480 1.05 16.60 29.79
CA GLU A 480 0.83 18.03 29.91
C GLU A 480 2.05 18.68 30.57
N ILE A 481 2.67 19.63 29.88
CA ILE A 481 3.88 20.32 30.34
C ILE A 481 3.54 21.79 30.58
N GLN A 482 3.74 22.24 31.81
CA GLN A 482 3.53 23.63 32.22
C GLN A 482 4.85 24.40 32.10
N ALA A 483 4.96 25.30 31.12
CA ALA A 483 6.19 26.04 30.83
C ALA A 483 5.91 27.51 30.52
N GLY A 484 6.49 28.44 31.31
CA GLY A 484 6.40 29.88 31.04
C GLY A 484 4.98 30.47 31.04
N GLY A 485 4.03 29.82 31.73
CA GLY A 485 2.61 30.21 31.72
C GLY A 485 1.82 29.67 30.52
N LEU A 486 2.42 28.81 29.69
CA LEU A 486 1.77 28.06 28.63
C LEU A 486 1.58 26.60 29.07
N THR A 487 0.44 26.03 28.71
CA THR A 487 0.20 24.59 28.74
C THR A 487 0.61 24.01 27.39
N ILE A 488 1.55 23.07 27.39
CA ILE A 488 2.01 22.36 26.19
C ILE A 488 1.53 20.92 26.29
N ASP A 489 0.68 20.50 25.35
CA ASP A 489 0.33 19.09 25.20
C ASP A 489 1.40 18.38 24.37
N PHE A 490 2.16 17.50 25.01
CA PHE A 490 3.19 16.69 24.37
C PHE A 490 2.64 15.30 24.06
N TYR A 491 2.57 14.97 22.76
CA TYR A 491 2.07 13.69 22.27
C TYR A 491 3.20 12.87 21.64
N TYR A 492 3.23 11.58 21.94
CA TYR A 492 4.10 10.61 21.26
C TYR A 492 3.43 9.23 21.20
N GLY A 493 3.82 8.40 20.22
CA GLY A 493 3.26 7.05 20.08
C GLY A 493 3.59 6.17 21.29
N ARG A 494 2.64 5.36 21.77
CA ARG A 494 2.85 4.52 22.96
C ARG A 494 4.07 3.59 22.84
N LYS A 495 4.40 3.13 21.63
CA LYS A 495 5.60 2.32 21.33
C LYS A 495 6.91 3.02 21.74
N HIS A 496 6.93 4.36 21.74
CA HIS A 496 8.11 5.16 22.07
C HIS A 496 8.23 5.54 23.55
N GLN A 497 7.28 5.14 24.41
CA GLN A 497 7.24 5.61 25.81
C GLN A 497 8.56 5.37 26.56
N ALA A 498 9.10 4.15 26.53
CA ALA A 498 10.36 3.85 27.20
C ALA A 498 11.54 4.67 26.66
N VAL A 499 11.52 5.05 25.39
CA VAL A 499 12.56 5.89 24.76
C VAL A 499 12.40 7.35 25.19
N MET A 500 11.17 7.87 25.19
CA MET A 500 10.87 9.24 25.61
C MET A 500 11.18 9.46 27.09
N GLU A 501 10.80 8.52 27.96
CA GLU A 501 11.11 8.54 29.39
C GLU A 501 12.63 8.48 29.64
N ALA A 502 13.34 7.55 28.97
CA ALA A 502 14.80 7.43 29.12
C ALA A 502 15.56 8.66 28.61
N ALA A 503 15.02 9.35 27.60
CA ALA A 503 15.60 10.57 27.05
C ALA A 503 15.30 11.83 27.89
N GLY A 504 14.39 11.75 28.87
CA GLY A 504 13.89 12.93 29.57
C GLY A 504 13.24 13.93 28.61
N ALA A 505 12.46 13.42 27.64
CA ALA A 505 11.93 14.23 26.54
C ALA A 505 11.02 15.37 27.04
N ALA A 506 10.18 15.10 28.04
CA ALA A 506 9.32 16.11 28.64
C ALA A 506 10.14 17.22 29.34
N GLU A 507 11.19 16.86 30.08
CA GLU A 507 12.10 17.81 30.70
C GLU A 507 12.86 18.64 29.66
N ALA A 508 13.24 18.04 28.54
CA ALA A 508 13.89 18.74 27.43
C ALA A 508 12.95 19.78 26.79
N VAL A 509 11.67 19.43 26.56
CA VAL A 509 10.66 20.38 26.07
C VAL A 509 10.46 21.52 27.07
N LEU A 510 10.33 21.20 28.36
CA LEU A 510 10.22 22.18 29.44
C LEU A 510 11.43 23.13 29.49
N ALA A 511 12.64 22.64 29.23
CA ALA A 511 13.85 23.46 29.25
C ALA A 511 13.95 24.45 28.08
N VAL A 512 13.37 24.13 26.91
CA VAL A 512 13.43 24.97 25.70
C VAL A 512 12.27 25.95 25.64
N ALA A 513 11.08 25.58 26.13
CA ALA A 513 9.88 26.39 26.07
C ALA A 513 10.03 27.84 26.64
N PRO A 514 10.78 28.12 27.72
CA PRO A 514 11.01 29.49 28.20
C PRO A 514 11.85 30.36 27.26
N GLY A 515 12.65 29.75 26.37
CA GLY A 515 13.52 30.44 25.43
C GLY A 515 12.82 30.87 24.13
N THR A 516 11.62 30.34 23.87
CA THR A 516 10.82 30.69 22.70
C THR A 516 9.96 31.92 23.01
N THR A 517 10.61 33.03 23.33
CA THR A 517 9.95 34.34 23.29
C THR A 517 9.57 34.58 21.84
N VAL A 518 8.27 34.47 21.59
CA VAL A 518 7.56 34.86 20.39
C VAL A 518 8.17 36.16 19.82
N LEU A 519 8.94 36.05 18.73
CA LEU A 519 9.21 37.16 17.81
C LEU A 519 7.92 37.45 17.06
N LEU A 520 6.94 38.03 17.74
CA LEU A 520 5.91 38.84 17.09
C LEU A 520 6.60 40.15 16.70
N PRO A 521 6.71 40.51 15.42
CA PRO A 521 7.00 41.88 15.08
C PRO A 521 5.78 42.72 15.45
N SER A 522 5.78 43.23 16.68
CA SER A 522 4.96 44.36 17.08
C SER A 522 5.47 45.60 16.33
N GLY A 523 4.78 45.98 15.24
CA GLY A 523 4.95 47.32 14.65
C GLY A 523 4.80 47.39 13.14
N MET A 524 3.56 47.51 12.66
CA MET A 524 3.07 48.36 11.55
C MET A 524 1.62 47.89 11.31
N GLY A 525 0.57 48.58 11.73
CA GLY A 525 0.32 50.00 11.45
C GLY A 525 -0.35 50.11 10.09
N SER A 526 -1.68 50.04 10.08
CA SER A 526 -2.60 50.64 9.10
C SER A 526 -2.07 50.92 7.68
N ALA A 527 -2.59 50.22 6.66
CA ALA A 527 -2.92 50.85 5.39
C ALA A 527 -3.92 49.99 4.59
N SER A 528 -5.06 50.61 4.32
CA SER A 528 -6.04 50.34 3.27
C SER A 528 -5.43 50.16 1.88
N SER A 529 -5.87 49.16 1.13
CA SER A 529 -6.36 49.25 -0.26
C SER A 529 -6.79 47.87 -0.74
#